data_AF-A0A833YZZ9-F1
#
_entry.id   AF-A0A833YZZ9-F1
#
_cell.length_a   1.000
_cell.length_b   1.000
_cell.length_c   1.000
_cell.angle_alpha   90.00
_cell.angle_beta   90.00
_cell.angle_gamma   90.00
#
_symmetry.space_group_name_H-M   'P 1'
#
loop_
_entity.id
_entity.type
_entity.pdbx_description
1 polymer ?
#
loop_
_entity_poly.entity_id
_entity_poly.type
_entity_poly.pdbx_seq_one_letter_code
_entity_poly.pdbx_strand_id
1 'polypeptide(L)'
;MKKLQPTVRNYVENRPKYPGIKFEELFPDWIFPSESERDKIKTSQARDLLSKMLVIDPDRRISVDEALRHPYIAVWYDPAEAEAPPPQIYDAQLEEREHAIEEWKELIYKEVMDWEERSKNGVVKDQPSDAAVSSAATPSQSSSINDISSMSTEQTLASDTDSSLDASTGPLEGCR
;
A
#
# COMPACT_ATOMS: atom_id res chain seq x y z
N MET A 1 -11.56 26.08 -6.13
CA MET A 1 -10.07 26.12 -6.17
C MET A 1 -9.42 27.06 -5.13
N LYS A 2 -10.09 27.36 -4.00
CA LYS A 2 -9.52 28.27 -2.98
C LYS A 2 -8.54 27.59 -2.01
N LYS A 3 -8.47 26.25 -2.01
CA LYS A 3 -7.59 25.46 -1.13
C LYS A 3 -6.14 25.37 -1.63
N LEU A 4 -5.87 25.69 -2.90
CA LEU A 4 -4.52 25.63 -3.46
C LEU A 4 -3.68 26.83 -2.97
N GLN A 5 -2.40 26.57 -2.68
CA GLN A 5 -1.40 27.60 -2.42
C GLN A 5 -1.30 28.59 -3.59
N PRO A 6 -1.04 29.89 -3.37
CA PRO A 6 -1.13 30.91 -4.41
C PRO A 6 -0.31 30.61 -5.68
N THR A 7 0.94 30.18 -5.53
CA THR A 7 1.82 29.83 -6.66
C THR A 7 1.30 28.65 -7.46
N VAL A 8 0.82 27.60 -6.77
CA VAL A 8 0.24 26.41 -7.39
C VAL A 8 -1.06 26.74 -8.09
N ARG A 9 -1.91 27.57 -7.47
CA ARG A 9 -3.17 28.03 -8.03
C ARG A 9 -2.95 28.75 -9.36
N ASN A 10 -2.05 29.74 -9.39
CA ASN A 10 -1.73 30.49 -10.60
C ASN A 10 -1.24 29.57 -11.72
N TYR A 11 -0.36 28.63 -11.38
CA TYR A 11 0.10 27.63 -12.35
C TYR A 11 -1.04 26.78 -12.92
N VAL A 12 -1.92 26.24 -12.07
CA VAL A 12 -3.05 25.39 -12.49
C VAL A 12 -4.07 26.18 -13.31
N GLU A 13 -4.39 27.42 -12.91
CA GLU A 13 -5.37 28.28 -13.60
C GLU A 13 -4.90 28.72 -14.99
N ASN A 14 -3.59 28.80 -15.22
CA ASN A 14 -2.99 29.16 -16.51
C ASN A 14 -2.77 27.96 -17.45
N ARG A 15 -3.10 26.73 -17.04
CA ARG A 15 -3.03 25.57 -17.93
C ARG A 15 -4.19 25.57 -18.93
N PRO A 16 -4.02 24.96 -20.11
CA PRO A 16 -5.13 24.75 -21.04
C PRO A 16 -6.30 24.06 -20.35
N LYS A 17 -7.51 24.55 -20.60
CA LYS A 17 -8.73 24.00 -20.02
C LYS A 17 -9.20 22.80 -20.85
N TYR A 18 -9.27 21.64 -20.22
CA TYR A 18 -9.78 20.43 -20.85
C TYR A 18 -11.20 20.16 -20.35
N PRO A 19 -12.18 19.93 -21.25
CA PRO A 19 -13.49 19.45 -20.84
C PRO A 19 -13.36 18.04 -20.24
N GLY A 20 -14.20 17.73 -19.26
CA GLY A 20 -14.26 16.38 -18.70
C GLY A 20 -14.74 15.37 -19.73
N ILE A 21 -14.08 14.22 -19.80
CA ILE A 21 -14.51 13.06 -20.58
C ILE A 21 -15.51 12.27 -19.72
N LYS A 22 -16.56 11.75 -20.35
CA LYS A 22 -17.54 10.92 -19.65
C LYS A 22 -16.94 9.59 -19.22
N PHE A 23 -17.44 9.01 -18.12
CA PHE A 23 -16.91 7.74 -17.61
C PHE A 23 -17.20 6.57 -18.55
N GLU A 24 -18.23 6.65 -19.38
CA GLU A 24 -18.53 5.66 -20.43
C GLU A 24 -17.49 5.69 -21.57
N GLU A 25 -16.87 6.85 -21.81
CA GLU A 25 -15.82 7.01 -22.82
C GLU A 25 -14.44 6.65 -22.24
N LEU A 26 -14.19 6.97 -20.96
CA LEU A 26 -12.97 6.57 -20.25
C LEU A 26 -12.92 5.07 -19.98
N PHE A 27 -14.05 4.49 -19.59
CA PHE A 27 -14.21 3.07 -19.25
C PHE A 27 -15.33 2.45 -20.09
N PRO A 28 -15.09 2.21 -21.38
CA PRO A 28 -16.11 1.71 -22.31
C PRO A 28 -16.47 0.24 -22.04
N ASP A 29 -17.67 -0.19 -22.44
CA ASP A 29 -18.20 -1.52 -22.10
C ASP A 29 -17.28 -2.69 -22.52
N TRP A 30 -16.51 -2.54 -23.59
CA TRP A 30 -15.64 -3.61 -24.11
C TRP A 30 -14.44 -3.94 -23.21
N ILE A 31 -14.10 -3.11 -22.22
CA ILE A 31 -13.05 -3.44 -21.25
C ILE A 31 -13.58 -4.30 -20.09
N PHE A 32 -14.91 -4.43 -19.97
CA PHE A 32 -15.55 -5.19 -18.92
C PHE A 32 -16.10 -6.52 -19.44
N PRO A 33 -16.21 -7.55 -18.58
CA PRO A 33 -16.94 -8.76 -18.93
C PRO A 33 -18.41 -8.46 -19.27
N SER A 34 -18.93 -9.09 -20.33
CA SER A 34 -20.32 -8.84 -20.80
C SER A 34 -21.07 -10.12 -21.17
N GLU A 35 -20.64 -11.28 -20.67
CA GLU A 35 -21.18 -12.59 -21.06
C GLU A 35 -22.58 -12.85 -20.48
N SER A 36 -22.90 -12.24 -19.33
CA SER A 36 -24.19 -12.38 -18.68
C SER A 36 -24.83 -11.04 -18.28
N GLU A 37 -26.14 -11.04 -18.02
CA GLU A 37 -26.84 -9.88 -17.46
C GLU A 37 -26.28 -9.45 -16.09
N ARG A 38 -25.75 -10.41 -15.32
CA ARG A 38 -25.08 -10.11 -14.05
C ARG A 38 -23.80 -9.30 -14.27
N ASP A 39 -23.06 -9.59 -15.33
CA ASP A 39 -21.83 -8.86 -15.67
C ASP A 39 -22.12 -7.44 -16.14
N LYS A 40 -23.25 -7.24 -16.85
CA LYS A 40 -23.71 -5.89 -17.23
C LYS A 40 -24.05 -5.04 -16.00
N ILE A 41 -24.75 -5.61 -15.02
CA ILE A 41 -25.06 -4.92 -13.75
C ILE A 41 -23.76 -4.57 -13.02
N LYS A 42 -22.84 -5.53 -12.89
CA LYS A 42 -21.52 -5.31 -12.26
C LYS A 42 -20.71 -4.25 -13.00
N THR A 43 -20.73 -4.23 -14.32
CA THR A 43 -20.07 -3.22 -15.15
C THR A 43 -20.59 -1.82 -14.84
N SER A 44 -21.91 -1.65 -14.79
CA SER A 44 -22.52 -0.37 -14.42
C SER A 44 -22.14 0.06 -13.01
N GLN A 45 -22.13 -0.87 -12.04
CA GLN A 45 -21.73 -0.59 -10.66
C GLN A 45 -20.24 -0.26 -10.54
N ALA A 46 -19.36 -0.95 -11.28
CA ALA A 46 -17.93 -0.69 -11.30
C ALA A 46 -17.64 0.73 -11.83
N ARG A 47 -18.26 1.09 -12.95
CA ARG A 47 -18.12 2.41 -13.56
C ARG A 47 -18.63 3.52 -12.63
N ASP A 48 -19.78 3.29 -11.97
CA ASP A 48 -20.32 4.24 -10.99
C ASP A 48 -19.35 4.46 -9.81
N LEU A 49 -18.79 3.38 -9.25
CA LEU A 49 -17.78 3.47 -8.19
C LEU A 49 -16.54 4.25 -8.64
N LEU A 50 -16.00 3.94 -9.82
CA LEU A 50 -14.86 4.67 -10.39
C LEU A 50 -15.18 6.16 -10.56
N SER A 51 -16.41 6.51 -10.96
CA SER A 51 -16.83 7.90 -11.11
C SER A 51 -16.82 8.69 -9.80
N LYS A 52 -17.07 8.00 -8.68
CA LYS A 52 -17.08 8.57 -7.34
C LYS A 52 -15.68 8.59 -6.69
N MET A 53 -14.78 7.68 -7.09
CA MET A 53 -13.40 7.61 -6.61
C MET A 53 -12.45 8.53 -7.38
N LEU A 54 -12.58 8.62 -8.71
CA LEU A 54 -11.71 9.40 -9.59
C LEU A 54 -12.14 10.87 -9.66
N VAL A 55 -12.39 11.47 -8.51
CA VAL A 55 -12.79 12.87 -8.34
C VAL A 55 -11.58 13.68 -7.87
N ILE A 56 -11.23 14.72 -8.62
CA ILE A 56 -10.07 15.58 -8.32
C ILE A 56 -10.25 16.33 -6.99
N ASP A 57 -11.46 16.82 -6.73
CA ASP A 57 -11.79 17.52 -5.50
C ASP A 57 -12.02 16.51 -4.35
N PRO A 58 -11.17 16.49 -3.30
CA PRO A 58 -11.31 15.52 -2.21
C PRO A 58 -12.62 15.67 -1.44
N ASP A 59 -13.19 16.88 -1.35
CA ASP A 59 -14.44 17.12 -0.63
C ASP A 59 -15.65 16.46 -1.32
N ARG A 60 -15.51 16.15 -2.61
CA ARG A 60 -16.54 15.51 -3.44
C ARG A 60 -16.24 14.05 -3.73
N ARG A 61 -15.06 13.57 -3.36
CA ARG A 61 -14.65 12.18 -3.54
C ARG A 61 -15.36 11.33 -2.48
N ILE A 62 -15.82 10.15 -2.89
CA ILE A 62 -16.44 9.18 -1.98
C ILE A 62 -15.51 8.87 -0.80
N SER A 63 -16.08 8.73 0.41
CA SER A 63 -15.33 8.30 1.57
C SER A 63 -15.04 6.80 1.53
N VAL A 64 -14.11 6.33 2.35
CA VAL A 64 -13.81 4.89 2.48
C VAL A 64 -15.06 4.12 2.92
N ASP A 65 -15.77 4.61 3.93
CA ASP A 65 -16.98 3.97 4.45
C ASP A 65 -18.11 3.90 3.42
N GLU A 66 -18.25 4.93 2.58
CA GLU A 66 -19.22 4.95 1.50
C GLU A 66 -18.82 3.99 0.37
N ALA A 67 -17.52 3.88 0.07
CA ALA A 67 -17.01 2.94 -0.93
C ALA A 67 -17.19 1.48 -0.50
N LEU A 68 -16.96 1.16 0.79
CA LEU A 68 -17.22 -0.16 1.36
C LEU A 68 -18.70 -0.55 1.29
N ARG A 69 -19.60 0.41 1.46
CA ARG A 69 -21.06 0.24 1.32
C ARG A 69 -21.55 0.26 -0.13
N HIS A 70 -20.67 0.50 -1.11
CA HIS A 70 -21.07 0.58 -2.51
C HIS A 70 -21.52 -0.80 -3.02
N PRO A 71 -22.62 -0.92 -3.80
CA PRO A 71 -23.14 -2.22 -4.26
C PRO A 71 -22.11 -3.14 -4.95
N TYR A 72 -21.10 -2.52 -5.58
CA TYR A 72 -19.99 -3.25 -6.21
C TYR A 72 -19.06 -3.95 -5.20
N ILE A 73 -18.80 -3.34 -4.04
CA ILE A 73 -17.87 -3.83 -3.01
C ILE A 73 -18.60 -4.53 -1.87
N ALA A 74 -19.81 -4.09 -1.54
CA ALA A 74 -20.60 -4.55 -0.39
C ALA A 74 -20.88 -6.05 -0.37
N VAL A 75 -20.73 -6.76 -1.50
CA VAL A 75 -20.82 -8.23 -1.57
C VAL A 75 -19.72 -8.93 -0.76
N TRP A 76 -18.63 -8.22 -0.44
CA TRP A 76 -17.50 -8.70 0.36
C TRP A 76 -17.44 -8.03 1.74
N TYR A 77 -18.45 -7.27 2.14
CA TYR A 77 -18.42 -6.54 3.40
C TYR A 77 -18.57 -7.51 4.59
N ASP A 78 -17.52 -7.61 5.40
CA ASP A 78 -17.56 -8.22 6.72
C ASP A 78 -17.21 -7.16 7.79
N PRO A 79 -18.11 -6.85 8.75
CA PRO A 79 -17.81 -5.93 9.84
C PRO A 79 -16.57 -6.33 10.66
N ALA A 80 -16.29 -7.63 10.81
CA ALA A 80 -15.13 -8.10 11.57
C ALA A 80 -13.80 -7.73 10.88
N GLU A 81 -13.79 -7.64 9.55
CA GLU A 81 -12.63 -7.22 8.77
C GLU A 81 -12.59 -5.70 8.60
N ALA A 82 -13.71 -5.06 8.27
CA ALA A 82 -13.80 -3.64 7.95
C ALA A 82 -13.68 -2.73 9.18
N GLU A 83 -14.19 -3.17 10.33
CA GLU A 83 -14.25 -2.38 11.57
C GLU A 83 -13.30 -2.94 12.64
N ALA A 84 -12.31 -3.75 12.23
CA ALA A 84 -11.29 -4.26 13.12
C ALA A 84 -10.57 -3.11 13.85
N PRO A 85 -10.35 -3.22 15.18
CA PRO A 85 -9.67 -2.17 15.91
C PRO A 85 -8.23 -2.01 15.39
N PRO A 86 -7.70 -0.78 15.32
CA PRO A 86 -6.33 -0.56 14.89
C PRO A 86 -5.36 -1.28 15.84
N PRO A 87 -4.32 -1.94 15.33
CA PRO A 87 -3.40 -2.74 16.14
C PRO A 87 -2.60 -1.89 17.13
N GLN A 88 -2.33 -0.63 16.78
CA GLN A 88 -1.67 0.34 17.63
C GLN A 88 -2.24 1.73 17.34
N ILE A 89 -2.31 2.58 18.37
CA ILE A 89 -2.62 3.98 18.20
C ILE A 89 -1.39 4.65 17.58
N TYR A 90 -1.59 5.28 16.43
CA TYR A 90 -0.55 6.01 15.72
C TYR A 90 0.02 7.16 16.57
N ASP A 91 1.34 7.19 16.75
CA ASP A 91 2.05 8.27 17.43
C ASP A 91 2.47 9.36 16.43
N ALA A 92 1.59 10.35 16.24
CA ALA A 92 1.84 11.48 15.37
C ALA A 92 3.06 12.31 15.77
N GLN A 93 3.51 12.24 17.04
CA GLN A 93 4.67 13.00 17.50
C GLN A 93 5.99 12.43 16.97
N LEU A 94 6.00 11.19 16.49
CA LEU A 94 7.19 10.57 15.90
C LEU A 94 7.46 11.10 14.49
N GLU A 95 6.42 11.43 13.72
CA GLU A 95 6.57 12.03 12.38
C GLU A 95 6.72 13.54 12.40
N GLU A 96 6.10 14.24 13.35
CA GLU A 96 6.20 15.69 13.45
C GLU A 96 7.57 16.16 13.98
N ARG A 97 8.32 15.28 14.64
CA ARG A 97 9.67 15.58 15.13
C ARG A 97 10.71 15.36 14.03
N GLU A 98 11.48 16.41 13.76
CA GLU A 98 12.71 16.29 12.99
C GLU A 98 13.78 15.62 13.86
N HIS A 99 14.34 14.51 13.36
CA HIS A 99 15.40 13.75 14.01
C HIS A 99 16.69 13.81 13.18
N ALA A 100 17.84 13.87 13.85
CA ALA A 100 19.12 13.71 13.20
C ALA A 100 19.30 12.26 12.68
N ILE A 101 20.25 12.03 11.77
CA ILE A 101 20.51 10.70 11.21
C ILE A 101 20.89 9.71 12.31
N GLU A 102 21.72 10.14 13.27
CA GLU A 102 22.13 9.32 14.41
C GLU A 102 20.93 8.95 15.30
N GLU A 103 20.00 9.87 15.53
CA GLU A 103 18.78 9.62 16.30
C GLU A 103 17.85 8.63 15.57
N TRP A 104 17.67 8.79 14.25
CA TRP A 104 16.92 7.82 13.43
C TRP A 104 17.56 6.44 13.49
N LYS A 105 18.89 6.35 13.42
CA LYS A 105 19.62 5.09 13.52
C LYS A 105 19.33 4.41 14.86
N GLU A 106 19.35 5.16 15.96
CA GLU A 106 19.02 4.65 17.29
C GLU A 106 17.56 4.22 17.41
N LEU A 107 16.61 5.03 16.94
CA LEU A 107 15.17 4.73 16.99
C LEU A 107 14.84 3.47 16.18
N ILE A 108 15.35 3.37 14.96
CA ILE A 108 15.14 2.20 14.09
C ILE A 108 15.81 0.97 14.71
N TYR A 109 17.04 1.10 15.20
CA TYR A 109 17.74 -0.01 15.85
C TYR A 109 16.97 -0.53 17.07
N LYS A 110 16.45 0.40 17.89
CA LYS A 110 15.62 0.05 19.04
C LYS A 110 14.35 -0.69 18.63
N GLU A 111 13.62 -0.22 17.62
CA GLU A 111 12.41 -0.92 17.15
C GLU A 111 12.71 -2.33 16.63
N VAL A 112 13.85 -2.52 15.94
CA VAL A 112 14.29 -3.86 15.50
C VAL A 112 14.57 -4.77 16.70
N MET A 113 15.28 -4.27 17.71
CA MET A 113 15.56 -5.05 18.93
C MET A 113 14.28 -5.39 19.70
N ASP A 114 13.37 -4.42 19.86
CA ASP A 114 12.09 -4.63 20.52
C ASP A 114 11.23 -5.65 19.73
N TRP A 115 11.23 -5.58 18.39
CA TRP A 115 10.54 -6.56 17.54
C TRP A 115 11.13 -7.96 17.68
N GLU A 116 12.46 -8.09 17.71
CA GLU A 116 13.12 -9.37 17.94
C GLU A 116 12.77 -9.96 19.32
N GLU A 117 12.69 -9.13 20.37
CA GLU A 117 12.31 -9.55 21.70
C GLU A 117 10.83 -10.01 21.74
N ARG A 118 9.91 -9.23 21.16
CA ARG A 118 8.49 -9.60 21.01
C ARG A 118 8.34 -10.93 20.25
N SER A 119 9.17 -11.16 19.24
CA SER A 119 9.17 -12.37 18.41
C SER A 119 9.78 -13.59 19.12
N LYS A 120 10.86 -13.40 19.90
CA LYS A 120 11.52 -14.47 20.67
C LYS A 120 10.70 -14.89 21.90
N ASN A 121 9.95 -13.97 22.50
CA ASN A 121 9.13 -14.23 23.68
C ASN A 121 7.77 -14.90 23.38
N GLY A 122 7.54 -15.36 22.14
CA GLY A 122 6.43 -16.26 21.82
C GLY A 122 5.02 -15.67 21.92
N VAL A 123 4.87 -14.35 22.00
CA VAL A 123 3.56 -13.68 21.91
C VAL A 123 3.24 -13.37 20.45
N VAL A 124 3.36 -14.37 19.58
CA VAL A 124 2.59 -14.39 18.34
C VAL A 124 1.25 -14.97 18.75
N LYS A 125 0.30 -14.10 19.10
CA LYS A 125 -1.09 -14.50 19.22
C LYS A 125 -1.61 -14.72 17.80
N ASP A 126 -1.25 -15.85 17.21
CA ASP A 126 -2.08 -16.47 16.18
C ASP A 126 -3.49 -16.51 16.75
N GLN A 127 -4.42 -15.86 16.07
CA GLN A 127 -5.82 -15.88 16.41
C GLN A 127 -6.34 -17.27 15.97
N PRO A 128 -6.76 -18.15 16.90
CA PRO A 128 -7.32 -19.43 16.52
C PRO A 128 -8.82 -19.23 16.27
N SER A 129 -9.26 -19.31 15.02
CA SER A 129 -10.67 -19.51 14.69
C SER A 129 -10.91 -21.00 14.41
N ASP A 130 -11.04 -21.78 15.48
CA ASP A 130 -11.65 -23.12 15.39
C ASP A 130 -13.00 -23.10 16.11
N ALA A 131 -14.07 -23.17 15.31
CA ALA A 131 -15.35 -23.72 15.71
C ALA A 131 -15.82 -24.69 14.63
N ALA A 132 -15.65 -25.98 14.92
CA ALA A 132 -16.12 -27.11 14.13
C ALA A 132 -17.65 -27.19 14.05
N VAL A 133 -18.20 -27.87 13.02
CA VAL A 133 -19.00 -29.12 13.13
C VAL A 133 -19.24 -29.78 11.74
N SER A 134 -18.70 -31.00 11.58
CA SER A 134 -19.16 -32.24 10.88
C SER A 134 -19.56 -32.24 9.39
N SER A 135 -19.26 -33.23 8.53
CA SER A 135 -18.74 -34.61 8.67
C SER A 135 -18.52 -35.24 7.27
N ALA A 136 -17.47 -36.06 7.08
CA ALA A 136 -17.51 -37.46 6.58
C ALA A 136 -16.21 -37.92 5.85
N ALA A 137 -15.63 -39.04 6.35
CA ALA A 137 -14.86 -40.11 5.67
C ALA A 137 -13.61 -39.73 4.81
N THR A 138 -12.41 -40.32 4.91
CA THR A 138 -11.95 -41.70 5.22
C THR A 138 -10.40 -41.72 5.31
N PRO A 139 -9.74 -42.76 5.85
CA PRO A 139 -8.35 -42.71 6.33
C PRO A 139 -7.32 -43.36 5.40
N SER A 140 -6.05 -42.91 5.46
CA SER A 140 -4.79 -43.67 5.19
C SER A 140 -3.61 -42.69 5.31
N GLN A 141 -2.37 -43.01 5.69
CA GLN A 141 -1.72 -44.09 6.42
C GLN A 141 -0.38 -43.47 6.91
N SER A 142 0.19 -44.08 7.94
CA SER A 142 1.33 -43.67 8.74
C SER A 142 2.70 -43.61 8.04
N SER A 143 3.58 -42.76 8.59
CA SER A 143 5.01 -43.00 8.97
C SER A 143 5.87 -41.79 8.58
N SER A 144 6.94 -41.39 9.25
CA SER A 144 7.48 -41.57 10.60
C SER A 144 8.66 -40.58 10.67
N ILE A 145 8.78 -39.85 11.78
CA ILE A 145 10.02 -39.54 12.52
C ILE A 145 11.20 -38.90 11.76
N ASN A 146 11.45 -37.64 12.14
CA ASN A 146 12.72 -36.90 12.35
C ASN A 146 13.89 -37.07 11.37
N ASP A 147 14.43 -35.94 10.88
CA ASP A 147 15.83 -35.65 11.14
C ASP A 147 16.18 -34.16 11.08
N ILE A 148 17.09 -33.79 11.98
CA ILE A 148 17.56 -32.47 12.34
C ILE A 148 18.94 -32.28 11.66
N SER A 149 19.23 -31.04 11.27
CA SER A 149 20.56 -30.48 10.92
C SER A 149 20.88 -30.37 9.42
N SER A 150 21.03 -29.14 8.95
CA SER A 150 22.35 -28.66 8.49
C SER A 150 22.32 -27.15 8.29
N MET A 151 23.09 -26.45 9.14
CA MET A 151 23.60 -25.12 8.88
C MET A 151 24.73 -25.23 7.84
N SER A 152 24.73 -24.36 6.83
CA SER A 152 25.96 -23.96 6.16
C SER A 152 25.86 -22.52 5.70
N THR A 153 26.71 -21.73 6.32
CA THR A 153 27.17 -20.40 5.95
C THR A 153 28.00 -20.46 4.68
N GLU A 154 27.69 -19.63 3.68
CA GLU A 154 28.74 -19.10 2.80
C GLU A 154 28.57 -17.59 2.63
N GLN A 155 29.61 -16.89 3.07
CA GLN A 155 29.96 -15.53 2.71
C GLN A 155 30.23 -15.48 1.20
N THR A 156 29.81 -14.42 0.53
CA THR A 156 30.50 -14.00 -0.69
C THR A 156 30.62 -12.47 -0.68
N LEU A 157 31.86 -12.07 -0.91
CA LEU A 157 32.45 -10.76 -0.71
C LEU A 157 31.92 -9.70 -1.68
N ALA A 158 31.91 -8.46 -1.17
CA ALA A 158 31.94 -7.26 -1.99
C ALA A 158 33.19 -7.25 -2.88
N SER A 159 33.03 -6.81 -4.12
CA SER A 159 34.15 -6.45 -4.99
C SER A 159 33.89 -5.04 -5.52
N ASP A 160 34.64 -4.11 -4.93
CA ASP A 160 34.91 -2.79 -5.47
C ASP A 160 35.58 -2.91 -6.85
N THR A 161 35.12 -2.12 -7.80
CA THR A 161 35.94 -1.72 -8.95
C THR A 161 35.93 -0.21 -9.05
N ASP A 162 37.04 0.36 -8.55
CA ASP A 162 37.52 1.71 -8.78
C ASP A 162 38.10 1.79 -10.20
N SER A 163 37.73 2.84 -10.95
CA SER A 163 38.68 3.50 -11.85
C SER A 163 38.23 4.95 -12.10
N SER A 164 38.86 5.81 -11.33
CA SER A 164 38.96 7.26 -11.46
C SER A 164 39.89 7.71 -12.61
N LEU A 165 39.92 9.04 -12.81
CA LEU A 165 40.96 9.93 -13.37
C LEU A 165 40.83 10.34 -14.85
N ASP A 166 41.07 11.59 -15.29
CA ASP A 166 41.24 12.92 -14.67
C ASP A 166 41.38 13.96 -15.82
N ALA A 167 41.44 15.23 -15.43
CA ALA A 167 42.08 16.39 -16.08
C ALA A 167 41.20 17.27 -17.00
N SER A 168 40.95 18.57 -16.79
CA SER A 168 41.55 19.71 -16.05
C SER A 168 41.82 20.81 -17.08
N THR A 169 41.34 22.05 -16.79
CA THR A 169 41.99 23.37 -16.99
C THR A 169 40.95 24.50 -17.16
N GLY A 170 40.99 25.53 -16.30
CA GLY A 170 40.19 26.78 -16.38
C GLY A 170 40.83 27.84 -17.31
N PRO A 171 40.81 29.16 -17.02
CA PRO A 171 39.83 30.01 -16.31
C PRO A 171 39.54 31.38 -17.05
N LEU A 172 38.73 32.26 -16.42
CA LEU A 172 38.69 33.75 -16.51
C LEU A 172 37.81 34.54 -17.54
N GLU A 173 37.36 35.70 -17.02
CA GLU A 173 36.74 36.92 -17.61
C GLU A 173 35.22 36.92 -17.93
N GLY A 174 34.43 37.95 -17.61
CA GLY A 174 34.75 39.28 -17.08
C GLY A 174 33.49 40.11 -16.76
N CYS A 175 33.69 41.17 -15.99
CA CYS A 175 32.72 42.23 -15.73
C CYS A 175 32.32 42.97 -17.02
N ARG A 176 31.03 43.21 -17.25
CA ARG A 176 30.42 44.54 -17.47
C ARG A 176 28.90 44.46 -17.54
#